data_AF-A0AAV1ZP96-F1
#
_entry.id   AF-A0AAV1ZP96-F1
#
_cell.length_a   1.000
_cell.length_b   1.000
_cell.length_c   1.000
_cell.angle_alpha   90.00
_cell.angle_beta   90.00
_cell.angle_gamma   90.00
#
_symmetry.space_group_name_H-M   'P 1'
#
loop_
_entity.id
_entity.type
_entity.pdbx_description
1 polymer ?
#
loop_
_entity_poly.entity_id
_entity_poly.type
_entity_poly.pdbx_seq_one_letter_code
_entity_poly.pdbx_strand_id
1 'polypeptide(L)'
;PFSGLNAEEIRDKVEEMWRVMFRLVKTFAGELDTRAVAETMKEKIEAFRNYVPLLLAICNPGIKKRHWKYASKFLGFKILPGPNATLEDMIRVGLHRHIEKVEELSVTVSKEFALEKAMAKMKDEWKDIEFEFKPYRETGVPILSAVDDIQVLLDDHILKVQTMRGSPYIKPFETEVKLWEEKLLLVQDVLDSWLKASDPHVLVATSHLNMLQNLQECNVLLDEIQKGLNDYLEKKRLYFPRCYATIIY
;
A
#
# COMPACT_ATOMS: atom_id res chain seq x y z
N PRO A 1 -2.77 -25.33 0.19
CA PRO A 1 -3.63 -25.67 1.34
C PRO A 1 -4.76 -24.66 1.49
N PHE A 2 -5.96 -25.16 1.79
CA PHE A 2 -7.14 -24.38 2.19
C PHE A 2 -7.70 -23.37 1.15
N SER A 3 -7.22 -23.36 -0.09
CA SER A 3 -7.54 -22.34 -1.12
C SER A 3 -9.00 -22.31 -1.61
N GLY A 4 -9.87 -23.21 -1.14
CA GLY A 4 -11.30 -23.22 -1.41
C GLY A 4 -12.17 -23.19 -0.16
N LEU A 5 -11.58 -23.00 1.03
CA LEU A 5 -12.31 -22.94 2.28
C LEU A 5 -12.57 -21.49 2.68
N ASN A 6 -13.85 -21.14 2.83
CA ASN A 6 -14.26 -19.87 3.42
C ASN A 6 -14.37 -20.02 4.94
N ALA A 7 -13.29 -19.71 5.65
CA ALA A 7 -13.23 -19.88 7.11
C ALA A 7 -14.22 -18.98 7.87
N GLU A 8 -14.55 -17.80 7.32
CA GLU A 8 -15.56 -16.90 7.88
C GLU A 8 -16.97 -17.51 7.79
N GLU A 9 -17.32 -18.05 6.62
CA GLU A 9 -18.61 -18.75 6.44
C GLU A 9 -18.72 -19.99 7.34
N ILE A 10 -17.62 -20.72 7.52
CA ILE A 10 -17.57 -21.87 8.44
C ILE A 10 -17.78 -21.40 9.88
N ARG A 11 -17.13 -20.32 10.33
CA ARG A 11 -17.36 -19.74 11.66
C ARG A 11 -18.84 -19.41 11.85
N ASP A 12 -19.45 -18.72 10.89
CA ASP A 12 -20.83 -18.27 10.99
C ASP A 12 -21.81 -19.45 11.06
N LYS A 13 -21.59 -20.48 10.24
CA LYS A 13 -22.34 -21.74 10.28
C LYS A 13 -22.18 -22.49 11.61
N VAL A 14 -20.97 -22.56 12.16
CA VAL A 14 -20.71 -23.22 13.46
C VAL A 14 -21.43 -22.47 14.59
N GLU A 15 -21.40 -21.15 14.55
CA GLU A 15 -22.09 -20.30 15.52
C GLU A 15 -23.63 -20.46 15.42
N GLU A 16 -24.17 -20.51 14.20
CA GLU A 16 -25.59 -20.79 13.97
C GLU A 16 -25.98 -22.17 14.50
N MET A 17 -25.23 -23.22 14.14
CA MET A 17 -25.46 -24.58 14.61
C MET A 17 -25.44 -24.66 16.15
N TRP A 18 -24.48 -23.99 16.79
CA TRP A 18 -24.41 -23.94 18.25
C TRP A 18 -25.65 -23.28 18.87
N ARG A 19 -26.10 -22.14 18.31
CA ARG A 19 -27.32 -21.44 18.78
C ARG A 19 -28.58 -22.29 18.61
N VAL A 20 -28.70 -23.01 17.49
CA VAL A 20 -29.81 -23.94 17.25
C VAL A 20 -29.80 -25.05 18.28
N MET A 21 -28.68 -25.73 18.48
CA MET A 21 -28.59 -26.81 19.46
C MET A 21 -28.84 -26.33 20.88
N PHE A 22 -28.31 -25.16 21.25
CA PHE A 22 -28.57 -24.55 22.55
C PHE A 22 -30.07 -24.28 22.79
N ARG A 23 -30.80 -23.86 21.76
CA ARG A 23 -32.25 -23.68 21.82
C ARG A 23 -32.98 -25.02 21.94
N LEU A 24 -32.61 -26.01 21.14
CA LEU A 24 -33.22 -27.34 21.15
C LEU A 24 -33.09 -28.04 22.51
N VAL A 25 -31.94 -27.91 23.18
CA VAL A 25 -31.76 -28.43 24.56
C VAL A 25 -32.80 -27.86 25.52
N LYS A 26 -33.16 -26.56 25.38
CA LYS A 26 -34.20 -25.94 26.20
C LYS A 26 -35.61 -26.39 25.79
N THR A 27 -35.85 -26.54 24.49
CA THR A 27 -37.15 -26.98 23.96
C THR A 27 -37.49 -28.41 24.41
N PHE A 28 -36.52 -29.31 24.40
CA PHE A 28 -36.71 -30.71 24.78
C PHE A 28 -36.55 -30.97 26.28
N ALA A 29 -36.71 -29.97 27.14
CA ALA A 29 -36.51 -30.13 28.59
C ALA A 29 -37.35 -31.26 29.23
N GLY A 30 -38.52 -31.58 28.65
CA GLY A 30 -39.41 -32.65 29.08
C GLY A 30 -39.22 -34.01 28.38
N GLU A 31 -38.37 -34.10 27.35
CA GLU A 31 -38.10 -35.32 26.58
C GLU A 31 -36.63 -35.73 26.77
N LEU A 32 -36.38 -36.61 27.75
CA LEU A 32 -35.03 -36.94 28.20
C LEU A 32 -34.13 -37.48 27.06
N ASP A 33 -34.64 -38.38 26.23
CA ASP A 33 -33.85 -38.99 25.14
C ASP A 33 -33.52 -37.98 24.03
N THR A 34 -34.50 -37.20 23.58
CA THR A 34 -34.32 -36.16 22.55
C THR A 34 -33.35 -35.07 23.05
N ARG A 35 -33.47 -34.70 24.33
CA ARG A 35 -32.56 -33.74 24.97
C ARG A 35 -31.14 -34.27 25.04
N ALA A 36 -30.93 -35.53 25.41
CA ALA A 36 -29.60 -36.12 25.51
C ALA A 36 -28.86 -36.09 24.16
N VAL A 37 -29.57 -36.35 23.06
CA VAL A 37 -29.01 -36.22 21.70
C VAL A 37 -28.64 -34.75 21.41
N ALA A 38 -29.50 -33.81 21.77
CA ALA A 38 -29.26 -32.39 21.57
C ALA A 38 -28.05 -31.86 22.39
N GLU A 39 -27.90 -32.32 23.64
CA GLU A 39 -26.76 -32.02 24.49
C GLU A 39 -25.47 -32.59 23.89
N THR A 40 -25.47 -33.86 23.47
CA THR A 40 -24.32 -34.51 22.83
C THR A 40 -23.86 -33.77 21.57
N MET A 41 -24.79 -33.35 20.72
CA MET A 41 -24.46 -32.60 19.51
C MET A 41 -23.94 -31.20 19.83
N LYS A 42 -24.52 -30.51 20.83
CA LYS A 42 -24.04 -29.22 21.31
C LYS A 42 -22.59 -29.33 21.80
N GLU A 43 -22.26 -30.34 22.61
CA GLU A 43 -20.90 -30.58 23.11
C GLU A 43 -19.90 -30.80 21.98
N LYS A 44 -20.26 -31.57 20.95
CA LYS A 44 -19.41 -31.78 19.76
C LYS A 44 -19.16 -30.47 18.99
N ILE A 45 -20.20 -29.66 18.80
CA ILE A 45 -20.09 -28.35 18.15
C ILE A 45 -19.21 -27.42 18.99
N GLU A 46 -19.39 -27.42 20.31
CA GLU A 46 -18.61 -26.59 21.24
C GLU A 46 -17.12 -26.98 21.24
N ALA A 47 -16.82 -28.28 21.21
CA ALA A 47 -15.45 -28.77 21.03
C ALA A 47 -14.84 -28.31 19.69
N PHE A 48 -15.61 -28.37 18.59
CA PHE A 48 -15.14 -27.87 17.29
C PHE A 48 -14.94 -26.35 17.27
N ARG A 49 -15.81 -25.61 17.96
CA ARG A 49 -15.77 -24.14 18.05
C ARG A 49 -14.43 -23.63 18.59
N ASN A 50 -13.79 -24.38 19.48
CA ASN A 50 -12.45 -24.07 19.99
C ASN A 50 -11.34 -24.08 18.92
N TYR A 51 -11.55 -24.75 17.78
CA TYR A 51 -10.62 -24.77 16.66
C TYR A 51 -10.93 -23.73 15.58
N VAL A 52 -12.07 -23.04 15.66
CA VAL A 52 -12.46 -22.02 14.68
C VAL A 52 -11.44 -20.87 14.61
N PRO A 53 -10.88 -20.33 15.71
CA PRO A 53 -9.88 -19.28 15.60
C PRO A 53 -8.60 -19.75 14.90
N LEU A 54 -8.18 -21.00 15.14
CA LEU A 54 -7.07 -21.61 14.41
C LEU A 54 -7.39 -21.72 12.92
N LEU A 55 -8.60 -22.18 12.57
CA LEU A 55 -9.06 -22.28 11.18
C LEU A 55 -9.01 -20.91 10.48
N LEU A 56 -9.54 -19.86 11.11
CA LEU A 56 -9.48 -18.49 10.58
C LEU A 56 -8.04 -18.03 10.35
N ALA A 57 -7.15 -18.32 11.30
CA ALA A 57 -5.75 -17.95 11.21
C ALA A 57 -5.02 -18.67 10.06
N ILE A 58 -5.17 -20.00 9.92
CA ILE A 58 -4.46 -20.78 8.88
C ILE A 58 -5.06 -20.60 7.48
N CYS A 59 -6.33 -20.19 7.38
CA CYS A 59 -7.02 -19.90 6.13
C CYS A 59 -6.87 -18.43 5.70
N ASN A 60 -6.05 -17.63 6.39
CA ASN A 60 -5.81 -16.25 6.01
C ASN A 60 -5.22 -16.18 4.59
N PRO A 61 -5.88 -15.47 3.64
CA PRO A 61 -5.48 -15.43 2.23
C PRO A 61 -4.10 -14.78 2.00
N GLY A 62 -3.63 -13.96 2.95
CA GLY A 62 -2.30 -13.37 2.92
C GLY A 62 -1.17 -14.35 3.20
N ILE A 63 -1.48 -15.57 3.64
CA ILE A 63 -0.45 -16.54 4.02
C ILE A 63 0.35 -16.99 2.80
N LYS A 64 1.68 -16.86 2.93
CA LYS A 64 2.67 -17.29 1.94
C LYS A 64 3.66 -18.26 2.59
N LYS A 65 4.45 -18.95 1.75
CA LYS A 65 5.49 -19.90 2.21
C LYS A 65 6.42 -19.31 3.29
N ARG A 66 6.72 -18.00 3.22
CA ARG A 66 7.55 -17.30 4.22
C ARG A 66 6.92 -17.28 5.62
N HIS A 67 5.60 -17.14 5.73
CA HIS A 67 4.88 -17.11 7.01
C HIS A 67 4.91 -18.49 7.68
N TRP A 68 4.73 -19.56 6.91
CA TRP A 68 4.88 -20.93 7.41
C TRP A 68 6.28 -21.23 7.92
N LYS A 69 7.32 -20.75 7.22
CA LYS A 69 8.71 -20.87 7.67
C LYS A 69 8.96 -20.09 8.97
N TYR A 70 8.43 -18.87 9.06
CA TYR A 70 8.52 -18.05 10.27
C TYR A 70 7.81 -18.72 11.46
N ALA A 71 6.56 -19.17 11.27
CA ALA A 71 5.80 -19.91 12.27
C ALA A 71 6.54 -21.17 12.73
N SER A 72 7.12 -21.94 11.79
CA SER A 72 7.90 -23.13 12.11
C SER A 72 9.11 -22.82 13.00
N LYS A 73 9.84 -21.74 12.68
CA LYS A 73 11.00 -21.31 13.45
C LYS A 73 10.60 -20.83 14.85
N PHE A 74 9.51 -20.08 14.95
CA PHE A 74 9.03 -19.52 16.20
C PHE A 74 8.43 -20.57 17.14
N LEU A 75 7.74 -21.57 16.59
CA LEU A 75 7.08 -22.63 17.36
C LEU A 75 7.98 -23.85 17.60
N GLY A 76 9.14 -23.93 16.93
CA GLY A 76 10.14 -24.98 17.17
C GLY A 76 9.83 -26.33 16.51
N PHE A 77 8.84 -26.40 15.63
CA PHE A 77 8.50 -27.60 14.85
C PHE A 77 8.15 -27.25 13.40
N LYS A 78 8.28 -28.22 12.50
CA LYS A 78 8.08 -28.00 11.06
C LYS A 78 6.58 -27.92 10.72
N ILE A 79 6.14 -26.76 10.28
CA ILE A 79 4.78 -26.48 9.79
C ILE A 79 4.90 -26.09 8.32
N LEU A 80 4.68 -27.05 7.44
CA LEU A 80 4.69 -26.78 6.01
C LEU A 80 3.54 -27.56 5.36
N PRO A 81 2.32 -26.99 5.37
CA PRO A 81 1.16 -27.68 4.86
C PRO A 81 1.31 -27.92 3.35
N GLY A 82 1.08 -29.17 2.94
CA GLY A 82 0.98 -29.53 1.53
C GLY A 82 -0.28 -28.94 0.86
N PRO A 83 -0.44 -29.09 -0.46
CA PRO A 83 -1.60 -28.58 -1.18
C PRO A 83 -2.93 -29.04 -0.59
N ASN A 84 -2.99 -30.31 -0.14
CA ASN A 84 -4.19 -30.98 0.39
C ASN A 84 -4.23 -31.05 1.92
N ALA A 85 -3.42 -30.25 2.63
CA ALA A 85 -3.44 -30.27 4.09
C ALA A 85 -4.83 -29.90 4.64
N THR A 86 -5.22 -30.57 5.72
CA THR A 86 -6.50 -30.40 6.40
C THR A 86 -6.34 -29.69 7.76
N LEU A 87 -7.44 -29.23 8.36
CA LEU A 87 -7.42 -28.70 9.72
C LEU A 87 -6.95 -29.76 10.72
N GLU A 88 -7.34 -31.02 10.51
CA GLU A 88 -6.91 -32.14 11.35
C GLU A 88 -5.38 -32.30 11.31
N ASP A 89 -4.75 -32.17 10.15
CA ASP A 89 -3.29 -32.21 10.03
C ASP A 89 -2.63 -31.11 10.88
N MET A 90 -3.21 -29.90 10.90
CA MET A 90 -2.70 -28.79 11.71
C MET A 90 -2.89 -29.03 13.21
N ILE A 91 -4.02 -29.66 13.59
CA ILE A 91 -4.29 -30.06 14.97
C ILE A 91 -3.29 -31.14 15.42
N ARG A 92 -3.03 -32.15 14.59
CA ARG A 92 -2.08 -33.25 14.85
C ARG A 92 -0.65 -32.75 15.05
N VAL A 93 -0.24 -31.74 14.28
CA VAL A 93 1.07 -31.07 14.44
C VAL A 93 1.12 -30.20 15.71
N GLY A 94 -0.02 -29.93 16.34
CA GLY A 94 -0.09 -29.26 17.65
C GLY A 94 -0.30 -27.75 17.57
N LEU A 95 -0.67 -27.19 16.41
CA LEU A 95 -0.87 -25.73 16.26
C LEU A 95 -1.94 -25.19 17.22
N HIS A 96 -2.97 -25.98 17.52
CA HIS A 96 -4.05 -25.62 18.45
C HIS A 96 -3.56 -25.29 19.87
N ARG A 97 -2.39 -25.80 20.28
CA ARG A 97 -1.79 -25.50 21.59
C ARG A 97 -1.14 -24.12 21.65
N HIS A 98 -0.99 -23.47 20.50
CA HIS A 98 -0.35 -22.15 20.36
C HIS A 98 -1.25 -21.17 19.62
N ILE A 99 -2.57 -21.30 19.78
CA ILE A 99 -3.58 -20.55 19.02
C ILE A 99 -3.36 -19.03 19.09
N GLU A 100 -3.12 -18.49 20.27
CA GLU A 100 -2.88 -17.04 20.48
C GLU A 100 -1.72 -16.51 19.61
N LYS A 101 -0.61 -17.26 19.56
CA LYS A 101 0.57 -16.91 18.76
C LYS A 101 0.31 -17.02 17.26
N VAL A 102 -0.50 -18.01 16.86
CA VAL A 102 -0.87 -18.20 15.45
C VAL A 102 -1.83 -17.11 14.99
N GLU A 103 -2.75 -16.67 15.86
CA GLU A 103 -3.64 -15.53 15.62
C GLU A 103 -2.87 -14.22 15.51
N GLU A 104 -1.93 -13.95 16.42
CA GLU A 104 -1.06 -12.77 16.37
C GLU A 104 -0.26 -12.71 15.05
N LEU A 105 0.28 -13.85 14.62
CA LEU A 105 0.92 -13.96 13.32
C LEU A 105 -0.06 -13.67 12.18
N SER A 106 -1.27 -14.25 12.23
CA SER A 106 -2.31 -14.02 11.22
C SER A 106 -2.69 -12.53 11.12
N VAL A 107 -2.77 -11.80 12.23
CA VAL A 107 -3.01 -10.35 12.22
C VAL A 107 -1.91 -9.63 11.45
N THR A 108 -0.64 -9.97 11.70
CA THR A 108 0.51 -9.42 10.96
C THR A 108 0.41 -9.72 9.46
N VAL A 109 0.07 -10.96 9.10
CA VAL A 109 -0.13 -11.40 7.71
C VAL A 109 -1.26 -10.62 7.04
N SER A 110 -2.36 -10.34 7.73
CA SER A 110 -3.46 -9.53 7.20
C SER A 110 -3.02 -8.10 6.87
N LYS A 111 -2.16 -7.50 7.70
CA LYS A 111 -1.62 -6.16 7.45
C LYS A 111 -0.68 -6.14 6.23
N GLU A 112 0.19 -7.15 6.11
CA GLU A 112 1.02 -7.34 4.91
C GLU A 112 0.16 -7.49 3.64
N PHE A 113 -0.89 -8.31 3.71
CA PHE A 113 -1.76 -8.56 2.57
C PHE A 113 -2.56 -7.32 2.13
N ALA A 114 -2.94 -6.46 3.08
CA ALA A 114 -3.56 -5.19 2.78
C ALA A 114 -2.62 -4.26 1.98
N LEU A 115 -1.34 -4.20 2.36
CA LEU A 115 -0.32 -3.44 1.61
C LEU A 115 -0.15 -4.01 0.19
N GLU A 116 -0.08 -5.34 0.06
CA GLU A 116 0.03 -6.01 -1.23
C GLU A 116 -1.16 -5.70 -2.15
N LYS A 117 -2.38 -5.76 -1.61
CA LYS A 117 -3.59 -5.40 -2.36
C LYS A 117 -3.60 -3.94 -2.77
N ALA A 118 -3.21 -3.03 -1.88
CA ALA A 118 -3.12 -1.61 -2.17
C ALA A 118 -2.11 -1.35 -3.31
N MET A 119 -0.92 -1.96 -3.25
CA MET A 119 0.06 -1.88 -4.34
C MET A 119 -0.47 -2.41 -5.67
N ALA A 120 -1.09 -3.59 -5.66
CA ALA A 120 -1.62 -4.20 -6.87
C ALA A 120 -2.72 -3.35 -7.49
N LYS A 121 -3.64 -2.83 -6.66
CA LYS A 121 -4.72 -1.94 -7.10
C LYS A 121 -4.19 -0.65 -7.72
N MET A 122 -3.24 0.03 -7.07
CA MET A 122 -2.62 1.24 -7.63
C MET A 122 -1.99 0.95 -8.99
N LYS A 123 -1.23 -0.15 -9.11
CA LYS A 123 -0.61 -0.54 -10.40
C LYS A 123 -1.64 -0.85 -11.49
N ASP A 124 -2.79 -1.39 -11.10
CA ASP A 124 -3.87 -1.72 -12.03
C ASP A 124 -4.56 -0.45 -12.56
N GLU A 125 -4.87 0.50 -11.68
CA GLU A 125 -5.47 1.80 -12.04
C GLU A 125 -4.59 2.60 -13.02
N TRP A 126 -3.27 2.43 -12.97
CA TRP A 126 -2.33 3.07 -13.89
C TRP A 126 -2.21 2.41 -15.29
N LYS A 127 -2.79 1.22 -15.51
CA LYS A 127 -2.68 0.52 -16.80
C LYS A 127 -3.50 1.17 -17.91
N ASP A 128 -4.64 1.72 -17.52
CA ASP A 128 -5.65 2.25 -18.45
C ASP A 128 -5.58 3.78 -18.56
N ILE A 129 -4.56 4.41 -17.97
CA ILE A 129 -4.34 5.86 -18.06
C ILE A 129 -3.77 6.20 -19.43
N GLU A 130 -4.50 7.04 -20.16
CA GLU A 130 -4.11 7.58 -21.46
C GLU A 130 -4.02 9.10 -21.41
N PHE A 131 -2.96 9.67 -21.97
CA PHE A 131 -2.79 11.12 -22.07
C PHE A 131 -3.39 11.63 -23.38
N GLU A 132 -4.31 12.59 -23.29
CA GLU A 132 -4.93 13.22 -24.46
C GLU A 132 -4.14 14.44 -24.93
N PHE A 133 -3.87 14.52 -26.23
CA PHE A 133 -3.21 15.66 -26.87
C PHE A 133 -4.17 16.42 -27.78
N LYS A 134 -4.14 17.76 -27.69
CA LYS A 134 -4.91 18.64 -28.56
C LYS A 134 -3.99 19.68 -29.22
N PRO A 135 -4.23 20.05 -30.49
CA PRO A 135 -3.45 21.07 -31.16
C PRO A 135 -3.65 22.44 -30.49
N TYR A 136 -2.55 23.16 -30.26
CA TYR A 136 -2.57 24.51 -29.72
C TYR A 136 -2.87 25.53 -30.83
N ARG A 137 -4.10 26.04 -30.85
CA ARG A 137 -4.58 27.08 -31.81
C ARG A 137 -4.22 26.70 -33.26
N GLU A 138 -3.81 27.67 -34.06
CA GLU A 138 -3.41 27.50 -35.46
C GLU A 138 -1.96 27.01 -35.63
N THR A 139 -1.18 26.94 -34.55
CA THR A 139 0.22 26.49 -34.62
C THR A 139 0.35 24.99 -34.92
N GLY A 140 -0.71 24.22 -34.62
CA GLY A 140 -0.74 22.76 -34.79
C GLY A 140 0.11 21.98 -33.79
N VAL A 141 0.79 22.64 -32.85
CA VAL A 141 1.64 21.98 -31.84
C VAL A 141 0.76 21.17 -30.87
N PRO A 142 0.96 19.85 -30.73
CA PRO A 142 0.17 19.04 -29.80
C PRO A 142 0.55 19.36 -28.35
N ILE A 143 -0.43 19.77 -27.54
CA ILE A 143 -0.28 20.02 -26.11
C ILE A 143 -1.11 19.01 -25.31
N LEU A 144 -0.64 18.68 -24.11
CA LEU A 144 -1.42 17.86 -23.16
C LEU A 144 -2.73 18.57 -22.81
N SER A 145 -3.81 17.81 -22.67
CA SER A 145 -5.12 18.30 -22.27
C SER A 145 -5.79 17.34 -21.29
N ALA A 146 -6.76 17.84 -20.52
CA ALA A 146 -7.57 17.05 -19.58
C ALA A 146 -6.74 16.22 -18.57
N VAL A 147 -5.65 16.81 -18.04
CA VAL A 147 -4.73 16.11 -17.12
C VAL A 147 -5.14 16.22 -15.65
N ASP A 148 -6.15 17.03 -15.31
CA ASP A 148 -6.52 17.32 -13.92
C ASP A 148 -6.81 16.04 -13.10
N ASP A 149 -7.59 15.11 -13.67
CA ASP A 149 -7.91 13.84 -13.01
C ASP A 149 -6.67 12.94 -12.86
N ILE A 150 -5.74 12.99 -13.81
CA ILE A 150 -4.46 12.26 -13.75
C ILE A 150 -3.57 12.83 -12.65
N GLN A 151 -3.52 14.16 -12.50
CA GLN A 151 -2.75 14.82 -11.44
C GLN A 151 -3.32 14.48 -10.06
N VAL A 152 -4.64 14.51 -9.89
CA VAL A 152 -5.28 14.11 -8.62
C VAL A 152 -4.99 12.64 -8.28
N LEU A 153 -5.09 11.73 -9.26
CA LEU A 153 -4.76 10.32 -9.07
C LEU A 153 -3.28 10.14 -8.67
N LEU A 154 -2.38 10.87 -9.34
CA LEU A 154 -0.96 10.82 -9.10
C LEU A 154 -0.60 11.28 -7.68
N ASP A 155 -1.12 12.42 -7.24
CA ASP A 155 -0.88 12.97 -5.91
C ASP A 155 -1.41 12.03 -4.81
N ASP A 156 -2.63 11.50 -4.98
CA ASP A 156 -3.20 10.52 -4.06
C ASP A 156 -2.36 9.24 -3.99
N HIS A 157 -1.87 8.74 -5.13
CA HIS A 157 -1.04 7.53 -5.16
C HIS A 157 0.36 7.76 -4.58
N ILE A 158 0.95 8.95 -4.75
CA ILE A 158 2.19 9.34 -4.08
C ILE A 158 1.99 9.33 -2.56
N LEU A 159 0.92 9.96 -2.06
CA LEU A 159 0.63 10.00 -0.62
C LEU A 159 0.37 8.60 -0.03
N LYS A 160 -0.37 7.76 -0.75
CA LYS A 160 -0.61 6.36 -0.36
C LYS A 160 0.70 5.59 -0.24
N VAL A 161 1.58 5.70 -1.23
CA VAL A 161 2.88 5.02 -1.21
C VAL A 161 3.76 5.50 -0.06
N GLN A 162 3.83 6.80 0.20
CA GLN A 162 4.56 7.35 1.36
C GLN A 162 4.00 6.83 2.69
N THR A 163 2.67 6.75 2.81
CA THR A 163 2.00 6.18 3.99
C THR A 163 2.35 4.69 4.16
N MET A 164 2.37 3.94 3.06
CA MET A 164 2.74 2.52 3.07
C MET A 164 4.19 2.31 3.51
N ARG A 165 5.11 3.19 3.10
CA ARG A 165 6.51 3.15 3.54
C ARG A 165 6.67 3.33 5.05
N GLY A 166 5.80 4.10 5.68
CA GLY A 166 5.76 4.27 7.13
C GLY A 166 5.22 3.06 7.90
N SER A 167 4.68 2.05 7.22
CA SER A 167 4.09 0.88 7.88
C SER A 167 5.15 -0.04 8.49
N PRO A 168 4.97 -0.53 9.73
CA PRO A 168 5.89 -1.51 10.32
C PRO A 168 5.89 -2.87 9.58
N TYR A 169 4.88 -3.11 8.73
CA TYR A 169 4.72 -4.33 7.94
C TYR A 169 5.27 -4.21 6.52
N ILE A 170 5.97 -3.12 6.20
CA ILE A 170 6.46 -2.82 4.85
C ILE A 170 7.58 -3.75 4.39
N LYS A 171 8.35 -4.31 5.32
CA LYS A 171 9.63 -4.99 5.05
C LYS A 171 9.63 -5.98 3.86
N PRO A 172 8.61 -6.84 3.67
CA PRO A 172 8.60 -7.76 2.53
C PRO A 172 8.39 -7.08 1.16
N PHE A 173 7.88 -5.84 1.15
CA PHE A 173 7.50 -5.08 -0.04
C PHE A 173 8.31 -3.78 -0.20
N GLU A 174 9.20 -3.47 0.74
CA GLU A 174 9.93 -2.19 0.83
C GLU A 174 10.59 -1.80 -0.49
N THR A 175 11.32 -2.73 -1.12
CA THR A 175 11.97 -2.50 -2.41
C THR A 175 10.96 -2.20 -3.52
N GLU A 176 9.87 -2.96 -3.59
CA GLU A 176 8.84 -2.77 -4.62
C GLU A 176 8.10 -1.44 -4.45
N VAL A 177 7.74 -1.09 -3.21
CA VAL A 177 7.06 0.16 -2.86
C VAL A 177 7.96 1.35 -3.17
N LYS A 178 9.26 1.27 -2.83
CA LYS A 178 10.23 2.31 -3.15
C LYS A 178 10.39 2.53 -4.66
N LEU A 179 10.56 1.47 -5.44
CA LEU A 179 10.68 1.57 -6.90
C LEU A 179 9.41 2.15 -7.53
N TRP A 180 8.24 1.82 -6.97
CA TRP A 180 6.98 2.38 -7.43
C TRP A 180 6.85 3.86 -7.09
N GLU A 181 7.25 4.28 -5.88
CA GLU A 181 7.32 5.69 -5.49
C GLU A 181 8.20 6.51 -6.44
N GLU A 182 9.42 6.02 -6.72
CA GLU A 182 10.36 6.66 -7.64
C GLU A 182 9.75 6.81 -9.04
N LYS A 183 8.99 5.81 -9.50
CA LYS A 183 8.27 5.89 -10.76
C LYS A 183 7.18 6.96 -10.75
N LEU A 184 6.38 7.05 -9.69
CA LEU A 184 5.31 8.06 -9.58
C LEU A 184 5.91 9.48 -9.54
N LEU A 185 6.96 9.69 -8.76
CA LEU A 185 7.66 10.98 -8.70
C LEU A 185 8.25 11.36 -10.06
N LEU A 186 8.83 10.40 -10.79
CA LEU A 186 9.29 10.65 -12.16
C LEU A 186 8.14 11.05 -13.10
N VAL A 187 6.97 10.42 -12.98
CA VAL A 187 5.77 10.80 -13.76
C VAL A 187 5.34 12.22 -13.41
N GLN A 188 5.39 12.61 -12.13
CA GLN A 188 5.08 13.97 -11.68
C GLN A 188 6.05 14.99 -12.31
N ASP A 189 7.35 14.75 -12.22
CA ASP A 189 8.39 15.61 -12.80
C ASP A 189 8.25 15.78 -14.32
N VAL A 190 7.97 14.68 -15.02
CA VAL A 190 7.74 14.70 -16.47
C VAL A 190 6.47 15.46 -16.83
N LEU A 191 5.37 15.23 -16.09
CA LEU A 191 4.10 15.90 -16.34
C LEU A 191 4.22 17.41 -16.10
N ASP A 192 4.83 17.83 -15.00
CA ASP A 192 5.06 19.23 -14.67
C ASP A 192 5.95 19.92 -15.71
N SER A 193 7.00 19.25 -16.17
CA SER A 193 7.89 19.77 -17.22
C SER A 193 7.14 19.95 -18.54
N TRP A 194 6.28 18.99 -18.90
CA TRP A 194 5.48 19.05 -20.11
C TRP A 194 4.44 20.17 -20.06
N LEU A 195 3.73 20.33 -18.93
CA LEU A 195 2.75 21.39 -18.74
C LEU A 195 3.39 22.78 -18.82
N LYS A 196 4.58 22.95 -18.23
CA LYS A 196 5.38 24.19 -18.37
C LYS A 196 5.76 24.45 -19.83
N ALA A 197 6.22 23.42 -20.55
CA ALA A 197 6.59 23.56 -21.97
C ALA A 197 5.37 23.81 -22.88
N SER A 198 4.18 23.38 -22.45
CA SER A 198 2.91 23.58 -23.15
C SER A 198 2.22 24.90 -22.79
N ASP A 199 2.80 25.71 -21.89
CA ASP A 199 2.24 26.99 -21.52
C ASP A 199 2.18 27.91 -22.76
N PRO A 200 1.00 28.50 -23.07
CA PRO A 200 0.82 29.46 -24.15
C PRO A 200 1.90 30.53 -24.26
N HIS A 201 2.33 31.10 -23.14
CA HIS A 201 3.33 32.16 -23.09
C HIS A 201 4.72 31.60 -23.40
N VAL A 202 5.04 30.38 -22.95
CA VAL A 202 6.30 29.70 -23.28
C VAL A 202 6.33 29.36 -24.77
N LEU A 203 5.24 28.85 -25.33
CA LEU A 203 5.12 28.57 -26.76
C LEU A 203 5.26 29.85 -27.61
N VAL A 204 4.60 30.95 -27.22
CA VAL A 204 4.73 32.24 -27.91
C VAL A 204 6.15 32.78 -27.78
N ALA A 205 6.73 32.79 -26.58
CA ALA A 205 8.07 33.29 -26.34
C ALA A 205 9.11 32.51 -27.17
N THR A 206 9.03 31.19 -27.15
CA THR A 206 9.98 30.31 -27.87
C THR A 206 9.76 30.31 -29.39
N SER A 207 8.59 30.74 -29.88
CA SER A 207 8.34 30.90 -31.32
C SER A 207 9.13 32.06 -31.96
N HIS A 208 9.67 32.98 -31.16
CA HIS A 208 10.47 34.08 -31.68
C HIS A 208 11.82 33.61 -32.22
N LEU A 209 12.22 34.13 -33.38
CA LEU A 209 13.49 33.79 -34.03
C LEU A 209 14.68 34.10 -33.11
N ASN A 210 15.66 33.19 -33.05
CA ASN A 210 16.85 33.29 -32.20
C ASN A 210 16.57 33.40 -30.68
N MET A 211 15.35 33.10 -30.21
CA MET A 211 15.03 33.20 -28.78
C MET A 211 15.94 32.33 -27.91
N LEU A 212 16.32 31.13 -28.37
CA LEU A 212 17.28 30.29 -27.65
C LEU A 212 18.62 30.99 -27.44
N GLN A 213 19.15 31.62 -28.48
CA GLN A 213 20.44 32.30 -28.41
C GLN A 213 20.34 33.56 -27.54
N ASN A 214 19.26 34.33 -27.68
CA ASN A 214 18.99 35.47 -26.81
C ASN A 214 18.90 35.05 -25.33
N LEU A 215 18.21 33.94 -25.02
CA LEU A 215 18.11 33.43 -23.65
C LEU A 215 19.47 32.95 -23.11
N GLN A 216 20.29 32.31 -23.94
CA GLN A 216 21.66 31.92 -23.56
C GLN A 216 22.52 33.15 -23.25
N GLU A 217 22.46 34.18 -24.09
CA GLU A 217 23.17 35.45 -23.84
C GLU A 217 22.68 36.14 -22.57
N CYS A 218 21.35 36.19 -22.34
CA CYS A 218 20.78 36.73 -21.12
C CYS A 218 21.24 35.98 -19.87
N ASN A 219 21.34 34.65 -19.92
CA ASN A 219 21.85 33.86 -18.79
C ASN A 219 23.31 34.19 -18.47
N VAL A 220 24.15 34.32 -19.50
CA VAL A 220 25.56 34.73 -19.31
C VAL A 220 25.64 36.12 -18.66
N LEU A 221 24.83 37.08 -19.14
CA LEU A 221 24.78 38.42 -18.55
C LEU A 221 24.28 38.41 -17.10
N LEU A 222 23.32 37.55 -16.77
CA LEU A 222 22.83 37.36 -15.40
C LEU A 222 23.93 36.84 -14.47
N ASP A 223 24.71 35.86 -14.91
CA ASP A 223 25.85 35.33 -14.15
C ASP A 223 26.91 36.41 -13.92
N GLU A 224 27.18 37.25 -14.92
CA GLU A 224 28.11 38.39 -14.80
C GLU A 224 27.60 39.43 -13.79
N ILE A 225 26.31 39.78 -13.84
CA ILE A 225 25.68 40.71 -12.89
C ILE A 225 25.75 40.13 -11.48
N GLN A 226 25.41 38.85 -11.30
CA GLN A 226 25.43 38.19 -10.00
C GLN A 226 26.85 38.16 -9.40
N LYS A 227 27.85 37.88 -10.23
CA LYS A 227 29.26 37.96 -9.82
C LYS A 227 29.66 39.40 -9.44
N GLY A 228 29.33 40.38 -10.28
CA GLY A 228 29.64 41.78 -10.00
C GLY A 228 28.97 42.30 -8.73
N LEU A 229 27.73 41.88 -8.46
CA LEU A 229 27.01 42.20 -7.24
C LEU A 229 27.69 41.58 -6.02
N ASN A 230 28.07 40.29 -6.09
CA ASN A 230 28.79 39.62 -5.01
C ASN A 230 30.14 40.30 -4.73
N ASP A 231 30.93 40.60 -5.77
CA ASP A 231 32.21 41.28 -5.64
C ASP A 231 32.05 42.68 -5.02
N TYR A 232 30.99 43.40 -5.40
CA TYR A 232 30.66 44.70 -4.83
C TYR A 232 30.27 44.60 -3.36
N LEU A 233 29.41 43.64 -3.02
CA LEU A 233 28.98 43.38 -1.64
C LEU A 233 30.17 42.99 -0.76
N GLU A 234 31.07 42.12 -1.24
CA GLU A 234 32.31 41.75 -0.53
C GLU A 234 33.25 42.94 -0.33
N LYS A 235 33.46 43.77 -1.36
CA LYS A 235 34.24 45.00 -1.19
C LYS A 235 33.61 45.91 -0.15
N LYS A 236 32.30 46.15 -0.20
CA LYS A 236 31.60 46.97 0.80
C LYS A 236 31.65 46.35 2.21
N ARG A 237 31.73 45.02 2.32
CA ARG A 237 31.91 44.29 3.59
C ARG A 237 33.25 44.61 4.27
N LEU A 238 34.31 44.84 3.49
CA LEU A 238 35.62 45.24 4.01
C LEU A 238 35.64 46.69 4.54
N TYR A 239 34.81 47.58 3.98
CA TYR A 239 34.77 49.00 4.37
C TYR A 239 33.79 49.30 5.51
N PHE A 240 32.75 48.48 5.72
CA PHE A 240 31.75 48.69 6.78
C PHE A 240 31.47 47.40 7.58
N PRO A 241 32.40 46.97 8.45
CA PRO A 241 32.28 45.70 9.20
C PRO A 241 31.05 45.62 10.11
N ARG A 242 30.53 46.77 10.57
CA ARG A 242 29.40 46.86 11.51
C ARG A 242 28.02 46.71 10.85
N CYS A 243 27.89 46.89 9.54
CA CYS A 243 26.58 46.80 8.84
C CYS A 243 26.16 45.36 8.51
N TYR A 244 27.08 44.39 8.57
CA TYR A 244 26.83 43.00 8.20
C TYR A 244 26.40 42.09 9.35
N ALA A 245 26.35 42.59 10.60
CA ALA A 245 25.87 41.82 11.75
C ALA A 245 24.35 41.56 11.72
N THR A 246 23.60 42.21 10.82
CA THR A 246 22.12 42.13 10.78
C THR A 246 21.58 41.19 9.69
N ILE A 247 22.43 40.57 8.86
CA ILE A 247 21.99 39.63 7.80
C ILE A 247 22.18 38.15 8.21
N ILE A 248 22.71 37.88 9.41
CA ILE A 248 22.85 36.52 9.96
C ILE A 248 22.10 36.41 11.29
N TYR A 249 20.78 36.64 11.26
CA TYR A 249 19.79 36.07 12.20
C TYR A 249 18.44 35.98 11.51
#